data_AF-A0A7V9TG60-F1
#
_entry.id   AF-A0A7V9TG60-F1
#
_cell.length_a   1.000
_cell.length_b   1.000
_cell.length_c   1.000
_cell.angle_alpha   90.00
_cell.angle_beta   90.00
_cell.angle_gamma   90.00
#
_symmetry.space_group_name_H-M   'P 1'
#
loop_
_entity.id
_entity.type
_entity.pdbx_description
1 polymer ?
#
loop_
_entity_poly.entity_id
_entity_poly.type
_entity_poly.pdbx_seq_one_letter_code
_entity_poly.pdbx_strand_id
1 'polypeptide(L)'
;LLKRYGRDLEIRLENRVRALASGANVICHVRRGAVSACLGELSVTIGADLLIVGAARRGRTWRHHLGSAAEGVIRASGVPVLVLRQPLARDVTRVLLTSDLSDRSEGVLARGFALVAALFASSEPEYRSLVVVHYDPESAVPLRPEVLTEVATTELNRLLERSLRGEHSVVGKVRIGEPADEVLCEASEWQADLLVVGAHGRPGNHDFLLGSVAGSTLRGASCNVLVVPSIPPIRADSDVSGRMSRVRHGKRLATEPLLSHL
;
A
#
# COMPACT_ATOMS: atom_id res chain seq x y z
N LEU A 1 15.22 20.85 -26.89
CA LEU A 1 15.07 19.38 -26.88
C LEU A 1 14.33 18.86 -25.64
N LEU A 2 14.85 19.06 -24.42
CA LEU A 2 14.23 18.56 -23.18
C LEU A 2 12.80 19.09 -22.91
N LYS A 3 12.49 20.36 -23.20
CA LYS A 3 11.12 20.91 -23.04
C LYS A 3 10.11 20.23 -23.99
N ARG A 4 10.53 19.96 -25.23
CA ARG A 4 9.72 19.27 -26.26
C ARG A 4 9.47 17.81 -25.84
N TYR A 5 10.51 17.11 -25.39
CA TYR A 5 10.40 15.74 -24.89
C TYR A 5 9.43 15.60 -23.70
N GLY A 6 9.44 16.55 -22.77
CA GLY A 6 8.49 16.55 -21.64
C GLY A 6 7.04 16.71 -22.08
N ARG A 7 6.77 17.63 -23.00
CA ARG A 7 5.44 17.87 -23.57
C ARG A 7 4.94 16.65 -24.38
N ASP A 8 5.82 16.02 -25.15
CA ASP A 8 5.48 14.78 -25.88
C ASP A 8 5.22 13.60 -24.93
N LEU A 9 5.84 13.58 -23.75
CA LEU A 9 5.58 12.56 -22.73
C LEU A 9 4.23 12.77 -22.05
N GLU A 10 3.90 14.04 -21.74
CA GLU A 10 2.62 14.45 -21.15
C GLU A 10 1.45 14.09 -22.07
N ILE A 11 1.54 14.44 -23.35
CA ILE A 11 0.51 14.10 -24.35
C ILE A 11 0.33 12.58 -24.46
N ARG A 12 1.42 11.81 -24.49
CA ARG A 12 1.34 10.33 -24.52
C ARG A 12 0.71 9.76 -23.26
N LEU A 13 1.02 10.32 -22.10
CA LEU A 13 0.43 9.90 -20.82
C LEU A 13 -1.06 10.20 -20.80
N GLU A 14 -1.47 11.43 -21.13
CA GLU A 14 -2.88 11.83 -21.19
C GLU A 14 -3.69 10.95 -22.13
N ASN A 15 -3.17 10.70 -23.34
CA ASN A 15 -3.87 9.85 -24.32
C ASN A 15 -4.07 8.43 -23.79
N ARG A 16 -3.06 7.87 -23.13
CA ARG A 16 -3.14 6.52 -22.56
C ARG A 16 -4.08 6.44 -21.37
N VAL A 17 -4.11 7.49 -20.54
CA VAL A 17 -5.01 7.61 -19.39
C VAL A 17 -6.46 7.76 -19.85
N ARG A 18 -6.75 8.65 -20.80
CA ARG A 18 -8.11 8.85 -21.33
C ARG A 18 -8.70 7.56 -21.90
N ALA A 19 -7.87 6.73 -22.52
CA ALA A 19 -8.29 5.43 -23.05
C ALA A 19 -8.64 4.40 -21.95
N LEU A 20 -8.11 4.56 -20.73
CA LEU A 20 -8.26 3.61 -19.62
C LEU A 20 -9.24 4.07 -18.53
N ALA A 21 -9.52 5.37 -18.45
CA ALA A 21 -10.21 5.99 -17.32
C ALA A 21 -11.61 6.50 -17.67
N SER A 22 -12.45 5.66 -18.27
CA SER A 22 -13.86 6.01 -18.49
C SER A 22 -14.58 6.18 -17.15
N GLY A 23 -15.03 7.40 -16.84
CA GLY A 23 -15.80 7.72 -15.64
C GLY A 23 -15.00 8.17 -14.41
N ALA A 24 -13.67 8.26 -14.50
CA ALA A 24 -12.82 8.78 -13.41
C ALA A 24 -12.34 10.21 -13.69
N ASN A 25 -12.27 11.04 -12.65
CA ASN A 25 -11.60 12.35 -12.74
C ASN A 25 -10.09 12.14 -12.66
N VAL A 26 -9.40 12.17 -13.80
CA VAL A 26 -7.95 11.95 -13.85
C VAL A 26 -7.19 13.23 -14.16
N ILE A 27 -6.24 13.54 -13.28
CA ILE A 27 -5.29 14.64 -13.44
C ILE A 27 -3.91 14.03 -13.72
N CYS A 28 -3.31 14.42 -14.85
CA CYS A 28 -1.97 13.99 -15.20
C CYS A 28 -0.92 14.98 -14.66
N HIS A 29 0.16 14.45 -14.10
CA HIS A 29 1.30 15.25 -13.65
C HIS A 29 2.59 14.72 -14.26
N VAL A 30 3.37 15.61 -14.87
CA VAL A 30 4.76 15.33 -15.27
C VAL A 30 5.71 16.09 -14.36
N ARG A 31 6.66 15.38 -13.75
CA ARG A 31 7.69 15.92 -12.86
C ARG A 31 9.07 15.49 -13.35
N ARG A 32 10.10 16.25 -12.95
CA ARG A 32 11.51 15.94 -13.25
C ARG A 32 12.27 15.86 -11.94
N GLY A 33 13.03 14.79 -11.77
CA GLY A 33 13.83 14.56 -10.57
C GLY A 33 13.95 13.06 -10.27
N ALA A 34 14.46 12.75 -9.08
CA ALA A 34 14.45 11.40 -8.55
C ALA A 34 12.99 10.94 -8.32
N VAL A 35 12.66 9.72 -8.76
CA VAL A 35 11.29 9.20 -8.76
C VAL A 35 10.65 9.22 -7.37
N SER A 36 11.37 8.75 -6.35
CA SER A 36 10.90 8.70 -4.97
C SER A 36 10.60 10.09 -4.41
N ALA A 37 11.51 11.05 -4.61
CA ALA A 37 11.34 12.43 -4.17
C ALA A 37 10.13 13.09 -4.86
N CYS A 38 10.07 12.99 -6.19
CA CYS A 38 8.96 13.58 -6.95
C CYS A 38 7.59 13.00 -6.56
N LEU A 39 7.50 11.69 -6.29
CA LEU A 39 6.25 11.04 -5.90
C LEU A 39 5.87 11.34 -4.45
N GLY A 40 6.84 11.37 -3.53
CA GLY A 40 6.60 11.76 -2.14
C GLY A 40 6.09 13.21 -2.04
N GLU A 41 6.79 14.16 -2.64
CA GLU A 41 6.38 15.58 -2.67
C GLU A 41 5.01 15.75 -3.33
N LEU A 42 4.76 15.06 -4.44
CA LEU A 42 3.47 15.15 -5.12
C LEU A 42 2.34 14.58 -4.28
N SER A 43 2.55 13.45 -3.59
CA SER A 43 1.53 12.85 -2.71
C SER A 43 1.08 13.80 -1.61
N VAL A 44 2.02 14.56 -1.02
CA VAL A 44 1.69 15.58 -0.01
C VAL A 44 0.96 16.76 -0.67
N THR A 45 1.46 17.23 -1.81
CA THR A 45 0.91 18.41 -2.52
C THR A 45 -0.56 18.20 -2.92
N ILE A 46 -0.92 17.00 -3.37
CA ILE A 46 -2.29 16.70 -3.81
C ILE A 46 -3.16 16.09 -2.70
N GLY A 47 -2.58 15.84 -1.51
CA GLY A 47 -3.27 15.18 -0.41
C GLY A 47 -3.70 13.74 -0.77
N ALA A 48 -2.82 12.95 -1.40
CA ALA A 48 -3.15 11.59 -1.80
C ALA A 48 -3.35 10.67 -0.57
N ASP A 49 -4.38 9.84 -0.58
CA ASP A 49 -4.62 8.84 0.47
C ASP A 49 -3.88 7.51 0.23
N LEU A 50 -3.52 7.24 -1.03
CA LEU A 50 -2.88 6.01 -1.50
C LEU A 50 -2.00 6.30 -2.73
N LEU A 51 -0.81 5.70 -2.76
CA LEU A 51 0.00 5.59 -3.98
C LEU A 51 -0.12 4.19 -4.57
N ILE A 52 -0.26 4.10 -5.89
CA ILE A 52 -0.26 2.82 -6.61
C ILE A 52 0.94 2.80 -7.54
N VAL A 53 1.80 1.80 -7.39
CA VAL A 53 3.00 1.62 -8.22
C VAL A 53 3.09 0.19 -8.75
N GLY A 54 3.55 0.02 -9.98
CA GLY A 54 3.87 -1.31 -10.51
C GLY A 54 5.27 -1.76 -10.06
N ALA A 55 5.44 -3.05 -9.80
CA ALA A 55 6.71 -3.62 -9.31
C ALA A 55 7.89 -3.65 -10.31
N ALA A 56 7.66 -3.28 -11.60
CA ALA A 56 8.63 -3.00 -12.70
C ALA A 56 8.50 -3.89 -13.97
N ARG A 57 9.37 -3.61 -14.97
CA ARG A 57 9.15 -3.63 -16.44
C ARG A 57 9.15 -5.02 -17.12
N ARG A 58 8.54 -5.04 -18.34
CA ARG A 58 8.49 -6.12 -19.34
C ARG A 58 9.79 -6.94 -19.45
N GLY A 59 9.72 -8.22 -19.05
CA GLY A 59 10.68 -9.28 -19.33
C GLY A 59 10.27 -10.57 -18.62
N ARG A 60 10.20 -11.71 -19.33
CA ARG A 60 9.71 -13.01 -18.82
C ARG A 60 10.55 -13.58 -17.65
N THR A 61 11.74 -13.04 -17.38
CA THR A 61 12.72 -13.56 -16.43
C THR A 61 12.80 -12.81 -15.10
N TRP A 62 12.11 -11.67 -14.95
CA TRP A 62 12.30 -10.75 -13.79
C TRP A 62 11.10 -10.65 -12.85
N ARG A 63 10.20 -11.65 -12.87
CA ARG A 63 8.93 -11.67 -12.12
C ARG A 63 9.07 -11.57 -10.59
N HIS A 64 10.29 -11.71 -10.06
CA HIS A 64 10.57 -11.74 -8.62
C HIS A 64 11.39 -10.55 -8.11
N HIS A 65 11.76 -9.59 -8.97
CA HIS A 65 12.53 -8.42 -8.53
C HIS A 65 11.63 -7.20 -8.41
N LEU A 66 11.45 -6.73 -7.18
CA LEU A 66 10.90 -5.42 -6.89
C LEU A 66 11.87 -4.34 -7.40
N GLY A 67 11.40 -3.47 -8.30
CA GLY A 67 12.22 -2.36 -8.80
C GLY A 67 12.58 -1.37 -7.69
N SER A 68 13.80 -0.81 -7.75
CA SER A 68 14.29 0.21 -6.80
C SER A 68 13.39 1.45 -6.70
N ALA A 69 12.60 1.73 -7.73
CA ALA A 69 11.60 2.79 -7.70
C ALA A 69 10.47 2.52 -6.70
N ALA A 70 9.96 1.28 -6.61
CA ALA A 70 8.88 0.95 -5.68
C ALA A 70 9.36 1.01 -4.23
N GLU A 71 10.54 0.44 -3.92
CA GLU A 71 11.15 0.58 -2.59
C GLU A 71 11.43 2.04 -2.23
N GLY A 72 11.97 2.81 -3.18
CA GLY A 72 12.23 4.23 -2.99
C GLY A 72 10.97 5.04 -2.69
N VAL A 73 9.85 4.73 -3.37
CA VAL A 73 8.55 5.37 -3.11
C VAL A 73 8.04 5.03 -1.72
N ILE A 74 8.11 3.77 -1.31
CA ILE A 74 7.65 3.35 0.02
C ILE A 74 8.44 4.05 1.12
N ARG A 75 9.76 4.15 0.97
CA ARG A 75 10.62 4.85 1.94
C ARG A 75 10.36 6.35 2.00
N ALA A 76 9.99 6.96 0.88
CA ALA A 76 9.74 8.41 0.78
C ALA A 76 8.27 8.78 1.03
N SER A 77 7.36 7.80 1.14
CA SER A 77 5.93 8.07 1.21
C SER A 77 5.42 8.04 2.65
N GLY A 78 4.74 9.11 3.04
CA GLY A 78 3.94 9.15 4.28
C GLY A 78 2.54 8.56 4.14
N VAL A 79 2.20 8.01 2.96
CA VAL A 79 0.88 7.44 2.68
C VAL A 79 1.03 5.97 2.29
N PRO A 80 -0.03 5.16 2.44
CA PRO A 80 -0.06 3.78 1.99
C PRO A 80 0.37 3.64 0.53
N VAL A 81 1.08 2.55 0.23
CA VAL A 81 1.57 2.24 -1.10
C VAL A 81 1.11 0.84 -1.51
N LEU A 82 0.26 0.76 -2.52
CA LEU A 82 -0.11 -0.48 -3.17
C LEU A 82 0.88 -0.79 -4.30
N VAL A 83 1.65 -1.85 -4.11
CA VAL A 83 2.57 -2.39 -5.11
C VAL A 83 1.87 -3.49 -5.91
N LEU A 84 1.62 -3.19 -7.19
CA LEU A 84 1.06 -4.13 -8.15
C LEU A 84 2.18 -5.00 -8.75
N ARG A 85 2.20 -6.28 -8.38
CA ARG A 85 3.08 -7.29 -8.99
C ARG A 85 2.44 -8.00 -10.16
N GLN A 86 1.13 -8.16 -10.08
CA GLN A 86 0.29 -8.75 -11.10
C GLN A 86 -0.88 -7.81 -11.37
N PRO A 87 -1.47 -7.86 -12.58
CA PRO A 87 -2.73 -7.16 -12.84
C PRO A 87 -3.73 -7.52 -11.74
N LEU A 88 -4.31 -6.50 -11.13
CA LEU A 88 -5.25 -6.73 -10.05
C LEU A 88 -6.54 -7.29 -10.66
N ALA A 89 -6.92 -8.50 -10.24
CA ALA A 89 -8.21 -9.07 -10.63
C ALA A 89 -9.34 -8.16 -10.12
N ARG A 90 -10.48 -8.14 -10.82
CA ARG A 90 -11.64 -7.34 -10.38
C ARG A 90 -12.12 -7.78 -8.99
N ASP A 91 -12.02 -9.06 -8.71
CA ASP A 91 -12.49 -9.67 -7.48
C ASP A 91 -11.27 -10.13 -6.66
N VAL A 92 -10.86 -9.30 -5.71
CA VAL A 92 -9.91 -9.72 -4.66
C VAL A 92 -10.68 -10.63 -3.71
N THR A 93 -10.24 -11.87 -3.57
CA THR A 93 -10.96 -12.91 -2.80
C THR A 93 -10.28 -13.24 -1.48
N ARG A 94 -8.96 -13.16 -1.40
CA ARG A 94 -8.19 -13.50 -0.18
C ARG A 94 -7.21 -12.41 0.18
N VAL A 95 -7.38 -11.84 1.37
CA VAL A 95 -6.55 -10.74 1.89
C VAL A 95 -5.83 -11.20 3.15
N LEU A 96 -4.50 -11.20 3.09
CA LEU A 96 -3.64 -11.56 4.21
C LEU A 96 -3.14 -10.29 4.89
N LEU A 97 -3.52 -10.08 6.14
CA LEU A 97 -3.05 -9.00 6.99
C LEU A 97 -1.89 -9.52 7.85
N THR A 98 -0.82 -8.75 8.03
CA THR A 98 0.25 -9.11 8.98
C THR A 98 0.20 -8.25 10.23
N SER A 99 0.48 -8.85 11.39
CA SER A 99 0.61 -8.15 12.67
C SER A 99 1.88 -8.59 13.41
N ASP A 100 2.50 -7.65 14.10
CA ASP A 100 3.57 -7.89 15.08
C ASP A 100 3.06 -7.87 16.54
N LEU A 101 1.73 -7.86 16.73
CA LEU A 101 1.03 -7.70 18.02
C LEU A 101 1.34 -6.42 18.81
N SER A 102 2.04 -5.45 18.22
CA SER A 102 2.30 -4.18 18.87
C SER A 102 1.07 -3.26 18.85
N ASP A 103 1.01 -2.29 19.76
CA ASP A 103 -0.05 -1.26 19.77
C ASP A 103 -0.12 -0.47 18.45
N ARG A 104 1.03 -0.33 17.76
CA ARG A 104 1.08 0.33 16.45
C ARG A 104 0.43 -0.50 15.35
N SER A 105 0.41 -1.83 15.49
CA SER A 105 -0.25 -2.71 14.53
C SER A 105 -1.76 -2.54 14.52
N GLU A 106 -2.40 -2.08 15.60
CA GLU A 106 -3.84 -1.81 15.63
C GLU A 106 -4.24 -0.79 14.55
N GLY A 107 -3.59 0.38 14.55
CA GLY A 107 -3.87 1.42 13.55
C GLY A 107 -3.50 1.02 12.12
N VAL A 108 -2.46 0.20 11.96
CA VAL A 108 -2.05 -0.37 10.66
C VAL A 108 -3.10 -1.34 10.14
N LEU A 109 -3.58 -2.25 10.98
CA LEU A 109 -4.62 -3.22 10.61
C LEU A 109 -5.92 -2.51 10.25
N ALA A 110 -6.40 -1.59 11.10
CA ALA A 110 -7.61 -0.82 10.85
C ALA A 110 -7.53 -0.01 9.54
N ARG A 111 -6.40 0.68 9.31
CA ARG A 111 -6.20 1.46 8.08
C ARG A 111 -6.05 0.58 6.84
N GLY A 112 -5.30 -0.50 6.95
CA GLY A 112 -5.14 -1.48 5.87
C GLY A 112 -6.49 -2.07 5.48
N PHE A 113 -7.25 -2.52 6.47
CA PHE A 113 -8.61 -3.02 6.28
C PHE A 113 -9.51 -2.00 5.57
N ALA A 114 -9.59 -0.77 6.09
CA ALA A 114 -10.44 0.29 5.52
C ALA A 114 -10.07 0.60 4.06
N LEU A 115 -8.78 0.58 3.71
CA LEU A 115 -8.33 0.77 2.33
C LEU A 115 -8.73 -0.39 1.43
N VAL A 116 -8.58 -1.64 1.89
CA VAL A 116 -9.01 -2.81 1.12
C VAL A 116 -10.53 -2.76 0.90
N ALA A 117 -11.32 -2.49 1.94
CA ALA A 117 -12.77 -2.36 1.83
C ALA A 117 -13.18 -1.22 0.85
N ALA A 118 -12.48 -0.09 0.86
CA ALA A 118 -12.76 1.01 -0.05
C ALA A 118 -12.36 0.71 -1.51
N LEU A 119 -11.21 0.06 -1.72
CA LEU A 119 -10.71 -0.27 -3.06
C LEU A 119 -11.50 -1.42 -3.71
N PHE A 120 -12.03 -2.33 -2.90
CA PHE A 120 -12.70 -3.55 -3.31
C PHE A 120 -14.10 -3.65 -2.74
N ALA A 121 -14.83 -2.52 -2.71
CA ALA A 121 -16.16 -2.44 -2.10
C ALA A 121 -17.21 -3.37 -2.76
N SER A 122 -16.98 -3.80 -3.99
CA SER A 122 -17.83 -4.78 -4.69
C SER A 122 -17.43 -6.23 -4.43
N SER A 123 -16.34 -6.45 -3.70
CA SER A 123 -15.82 -7.77 -3.33
C SER A 123 -16.12 -8.04 -1.86
N GLU A 124 -16.37 -9.30 -1.53
CA GLU A 124 -16.46 -9.79 -0.15
C GLU A 124 -15.27 -10.72 0.13
N PRO A 125 -14.03 -10.18 0.24
CA PRO A 125 -12.86 -11.03 0.45
C PRO A 125 -12.90 -11.71 1.81
N GLU A 126 -12.36 -12.93 1.85
CA GLU A 126 -11.95 -13.59 3.07
C GLU A 126 -10.70 -12.89 3.62
N TYR A 127 -10.72 -12.58 4.92
CA TYR A 127 -9.60 -11.97 5.61
C TYR A 127 -8.93 -12.97 6.55
N ARG A 128 -7.60 -13.02 6.48
CA ARG A 128 -6.77 -13.73 7.45
C ARG A 128 -5.77 -12.77 8.04
N SER A 129 -5.61 -12.78 9.36
CA SER A 129 -4.55 -12.03 10.03
C SER A 129 -3.50 -13.00 10.53
N LEU A 130 -2.24 -12.76 10.16
CA LEU A 130 -1.10 -13.58 10.51
C LEU A 130 -0.20 -12.84 11.50
N VAL A 131 0.13 -13.52 12.59
CA VAL A 131 1.31 -13.22 13.42
C VAL A 131 2.33 -14.34 13.27
N VAL A 132 3.60 -13.96 13.15
CA VAL A 132 4.72 -14.90 13.23
C VAL A 132 5.44 -14.68 14.55
N VAL A 133 5.51 -15.73 15.35
CA VAL A 133 6.31 -15.76 16.58
C VAL A 133 7.70 -16.24 16.21
N HIS A 134 8.70 -15.37 16.40
CA HIS A 134 10.08 -15.78 16.28
C HIS A 134 10.42 -16.76 17.41
N TYR A 135 10.92 -17.94 17.04
CA TYR A 135 11.33 -18.97 17.98
C TYR A 135 12.82 -19.22 17.84
N ASP A 136 13.53 -18.96 18.93
CA ASP A 136 14.94 -19.29 19.07
C ASP A 136 15.07 -20.55 19.94
N PRO A 137 15.49 -21.70 19.36
CA PRO A 137 15.66 -22.94 20.12
C PRO A 137 16.78 -22.88 21.16
N GLU A 138 17.71 -21.92 21.05
CA GLU A 138 18.80 -21.72 22.00
C GLU A 138 18.45 -20.71 23.11
N SER A 139 17.21 -20.20 23.14
CA SER A 139 16.77 -19.23 24.13
C SER A 139 16.86 -19.78 25.55
N ALA A 140 17.35 -18.94 26.48
CA ALA A 140 17.50 -19.27 27.90
C ALA A 140 16.17 -19.61 28.60
N VAL A 141 15.02 -19.27 28.00
CA VAL A 141 13.69 -19.60 28.50
C VAL A 141 13.04 -20.59 27.52
N PRO A 142 13.06 -21.90 27.80
CA PRO A 142 12.48 -22.91 26.92
C PRO A 142 10.96 -22.90 27.07
N LEU A 143 10.29 -21.99 26.37
CA LEU A 143 8.85 -22.08 26.18
C LEU A 143 8.55 -23.12 25.11
N ARG A 144 7.56 -23.98 25.40
CA ARG A 144 7.06 -24.95 24.42
C ARG A 144 6.38 -24.21 23.27
N PRO A 145 6.59 -24.60 22.00
CA PRO A 145 5.95 -23.99 20.84
C PRO A 145 4.41 -23.90 20.95
N GLU A 146 3.78 -24.88 21.58
CA GLU A 146 2.32 -24.91 21.78
C GLU A 146 1.85 -23.75 22.66
N VAL A 147 2.60 -23.44 23.73
CA VAL A 147 2.28 -22.34 24.65
C VAL A 147 2.46 -20.99 23.96
N LEU A 148 3.53 -20.84 23.18
CA LEU A 148 3.75 -19.62 22.38
C LEU A 148 2.60 -19.38 21.39
N THR A 149 2.15 -20.46 20.74
CA THR A 149 1.02 -20.41 19.79
C THR A 149 -0.27 -20.00 20.48
N GLU A 150 -0.57 -20.58 21.64
CA GLU A 150 -1.79 -20.29 22.40
C GLU A 150 -1.83 -18.82 22.87
N VAL A 151 -0.72 -18.33 23.43
CA VAL A 151 -0.59 -16.94 23.86
C VAL A 151 -0.73 -15.98 22.67
N ALA A 152 0.01 -16.22 21.58
CA ALA A 152 -0.06 -15.37 20.40
C ALA A 152 -1.45 -15.39 19.74
N THR A 153 -2.13 -16.54 19.75
CA THR A 153 -3.52 -16.64 19.24
C THR A 153 -4.46 -15.79 20.07
N THR A 154 -4.34 -15.84 21.39
CA THR A 154 -5.17 -15.05 22.32
C THR A 154 -4.95 -13.55 22.10
N GLU A 155 -3.70 -13.10 22.02
CA GLU A 155 -3.38 -11.69 21.78
C GLU A 155 -3.80 -11.21 20.39
N LEU A 156 -3.64 -12.06 19.36
CA LEU A 156 -4.09 -11.74 18.01
C LEU A 156 -5.61 -11.54 17.96
N ASN A 157 -6.38 -12.43 18.59
CA ASN A 157 -7.84 -12.31 18.62
C ASN A 157 -8.28 -11.02 19.32
N ARG A 158 -7.66 -10.67 20.46
CA ARG A 158 -7.92 -9.39 21.15
C ARG A 158 -7.56 -8.18 20.30
N LEU A 159 -6.47 -8.23 19.53
CA LEU A 159 -6.10 -7.15 18.62
C LEU A 159 -7.13 -7.00 17.50
N LEU A 160 -7.60 -8.11 16.91
CA LEU A 160 -8.60 -8.10 15.85
C LEU A 160 -9.94 -7.54 16.32
N GLU A 161 -10.41 -7.94 17.51
CA GLU A 161 -11.63 -7.42 18.12
C GLU A 161 -11.60 -5.90 18.28
N ARG A 162 -10.46 -5.36 18.76
CA ARG A 162 -10.26 -3.90 18.91
C ARG A 162 -10.16 -3.17 17.58
N SER A 163 -9.42 -3.75 16.62
CA SER A 163 -9.08 -3.09 15.37
C SER A 163 -10.25 -3.02 14.38
N LEU A 164 -11.10 -4.05 14.35
CA LEU A 164 -12.06 -4.26 13.25
C LEU A 164 -13.53 -4.25 13.68
N ARG A 165 -13.82 -4.07 14.98
CA ARG A 165 -15.17 -3.85 15.56
C ARG A 165 -16.28 -4.81 15.09
N GLY A 166 -15.93 -6.01 14.61
CA GLY A 166 -16.88 -7.04 14.17
C GLY A 166 -17.47 -6.84 12.77
N GLU A 167 -16.95 -5.90 11.97
CA GLU A 167 -17.52 -5.61 10.64
C GLU A 167 -17.29 -6.76 9.64
N HIS A 168 -16.29 -7.63 9.88
CA HIS A 168 -15.91 -8.73 8.98
C HIS A 168 -15.35 -9.96 9.72
N SER A 169 -15.54 -11.15 9.15
CA SER A 169 -14.93 -12.37 9.67
C SER A 169 -13.45 -12.39 9.30
N VAL A 170 -12.59 -12.04 10.26
CA VAL A 170 -11.13 -12.16 10.12
C VAL A 170 -10.66 -13.35 10.93
N VAL A 171 -10.02 -14.31 10.26
CA VAL A 171 -9.47 -15.49 10.92
C VAL A 171 -8.05 -15.21 11.38
N GLY A 172 -7.80 -15.31 12.69
CA GLY A 172 -6.45 -15.24 13.25
C GLY A 172 -5.64 -16.52 12.93
N LYS A 173 -4.38 -16.34 12.52
CA LYS A 173 -3.42 -17.41 12.26
C LYS A 173 -2.11 -17.08 12.95
N VAL A 174 -1.53 -18.07 13.62
CA VAL A 174 -0.19 -18.00 14.20
C VAL A 174 0.73 -18.95 13.44
N ARG A 175 1.94 -18.50 13.15
CA ARG A 175 3.06 -19.34 12.71
C ARG A 175 4.26 -19.12 13.61
N ILE A 176 5.16 -20.11 13.62
CA ILE A 176 6.42 -20.06 14.34
C ILE A 176 7.54 -20.18 13.33
N GLY A 177 8.51 -19.26 13.37
CA GLY A 177 9.66 -19.29 12.47
C GLY A 177 10.23 -17.91 12.17
N GLU A 178 10.93 -17.80 11.04
CA GLU A 178 11.46 -16.53 10.56
C GLU A 178 10.32 -15.68 9.96
N PRO A 179 10.04 -14.47 10.46
CA PRO A 179 8.83 -13.71 10.10
C PRO A 179 8.62 -13.49 8.61
N ALA A 180 9.68 -13.11 7.87
CA ALA A 180 9.53 -12.88 6.44
C ALA A 180 9.19 -14.17 5.69
N ASP A 181 9.86 -15.27 6.03
CA ASP A 181 9.69 -16.56 5.36
C ASP A 181 8.30 -17.15 5.65
N GLU A 182 7.85 -17.11 6.89
CA GLU A 182 6.53 -17.62 7.27
C GLU A 182 5.38 -16.77 6.70
N VAL A 183 5.56 -15.44 6.59
CA VAL A 183 4.57 -14.58 5.91
C VAL A 183 4.47 -14.94 4.42
N LEU A 184 5.61 -15.14 3.76
CA LEU A 184 5.64 -15.52 2.34
C LEU A 184 5.08 -16.93 2.12
N CYS A 185 5.38 -17.86 3.02
CA CYS A 185 4.87 -19.21 3.03
C CYS A 185 3.35 -19.21 3.16
N GLU A 186 2.79 -18.53 4.17
CA GLU A 186 1.34 -18.40 4.34
C GLU A 186 0.68 -17.72 3.14
N ALA A 187 1.24 -16.62 2.63
CA ALA A 187 0.70 -15.94 1.46
C ALA A 187 0.63 -16.86 0.23
N SER A 188 1.64 -17.73 0.05
CA SER A 188 1.69 -18.69 -1.05
C SER A 188 0.73 -19.86 -0.82
N GLU A 189 0.77 -20.50 0.34
CA GLU A 189 -0.05 -21.68 0.67
C GLU A 189 -1.55 -21.34 0.68
N TRP A 190 -1.92 -20.18 1.24
CA TRP A 190 -3.29 -19.72 1.24
C TRP A 190 -3.71 -19.05 -0.07
N GLN A 191 -2.76 -18.81 -0.98
CA GLN A 191 -2.96 -18.11 -2.25
C GLN A 191 -3.62 -16.73 -2.04
N ALA A 192 -2.99 -15.90 -1.19
CA ALA A 192 -3.45 -14.54 -0.97
C ALA A 192 -3.36 -13.72 -2.27
N ASP A 193 -4.42 -12.98 -2.61
CA ASP A 193 -4.43 -12.06 -3.76
C ASP A 193 -3.71 -10.74 -3.41
N LEU A 194 -3.86 -10.35 -2.14
CA LEU A 194 -3.32 -9.13 -1.57
C LEU A 194 -2.74 -9.40 -0.18
N LEU A 195 -1.49 -8.99 0.00
CA LEU A 195 -0.81 -8.99 1.28
C LEU A 195 -0.74 -7.56 1.84
N VAL A 196 -1.20 -7.36 3.06
CA VAL A 196 -1.15 -6.08 3.76
C VAL A 196 -0.07 -6.15 4.84
N VAL A 197 0.95 -5.30 4.72
CA VAL A 197 2.07 -5.24 5.66
C VAL A 197 2.19 -3.86 6.31
N GLY A 198 2.51 -3.84 7.60
CA GLY A 198 2.91 -2.63 8.29
C GLY A 198 4.34 -2.23 7.93
N ALA A 199 4.57 -0.93 7.75
CA ALA A 199 5.92 -0.36 7.69
C ALA A 199 6.15 0.53 8.92
N HIS A 200 7.17 0.21 9.72
CA HIS A 200 7.48 0.92 10.95
C HIS A 200 8.38 2.14 10.69
N GLY A 201 7.86 3.34 10.95
CA GLY A 201 8.71 4.53 11.11
C GLY A 201 9.27 4.60 12.53
N ARG A 202 10.49 5.13 12.70
CA ARG A 202 10.91 5.63 14.03
C ARG A 202 10.15 6.94 14.30
N PRO A 203 9.54 7.14 15.48
CA PRO A 203 8.95 8.43 15.82
C PRO A 203 10.01 9.54 15.73
N GLY A 204 9.70 10.65 15.06
CA GLY A 204 10.57 11.82 15.00
C GLY A 204 11.58 11.87 13.84
N ASN A 205 11.63 10.87 12.95
CA ASN A 205 12.37 10.96 11.68
C ASN A 205 11.41 11.08 10.49
N HIS A 206 11.70 12.01 9.58
CA HIS A 206 10.94 12.20 8.33
C HIS A 206 11.13 11.07 7.31
N ASP A 207 12.06 10.14 7.57
CA ASP A 207 12.36 8.99 6.72
C ASP A 207 11.64 7.74 7.22
N PHE A 208 10.74 7.20 6.39
CA PHE A 208 10.14 5.90 6.64
C PHE A 208 11.17 4.81 6.38
N LEU A 209 11.54 4.09 7.45
CA LEU A 209 12.34 2.88 7.31
C LEU A 209 11.41 1.71 7.01
N LEU A 210 11.52 1.18 5.79
CA LEU A 210 10.95 -0.14 5.51
C LEU A 210 11.70 -1.14 6.41
N GLY A 211 10.99 -1.67 7.43
CA GLY A 211 11.54 -2.66 8.36
C GLY A 211 12.08 -3.88 7.62
N SER A 212 13.01 -4.62 8.24
CA SER A 212 13.63 -5.80 7.62
C SER A 212 12.60 -6.82 7.14
N VAL A 213 11.62 -7.15 7.99
CA VAL A 213 10.53 -8.08 7.67
C VAL A 213 9.68 -7.54 6.52
N ALA A 214 9.12 -6.33 6.66
CA ALA A 214 8.30 -5.71 5.61
C ALA A 214 9.05 -5.61 4.26
N GLY A 215 10.35 -5.29 4.28
CA GLY A 215 11.18 -5.21 3.09
C GLY A 215 11.46 -6.57 2.45
N SER A 216 11.78 -7.59 3.26
CA SER A 216 11.98 -8.96 2.76
C SER A 216 10.70 -9.55 2.20
N THR A 217 9.57 -9.39 2.90
CA THR A 217 8.24 -9.77 2.43
C THR A 217 7.87 -9.04 1.13
N LEU A 218 8.11 -7.73 1.07
CA LEU A 218 7.87 -6.94 -0.15
C LEU A 218 8.82 -7.32 -1.29
N ARG A 219 9.97 -7.94 -1.06
CA ARG A 219 10.76 -8.50 -2.16
C ARG A 219 10.25 -9.87 -2.58
N GLY A 220 9.93 -10.75 -1.61
CA GLY A 220 9.60 -12.15 -1.86
C GLY A 220 8.17 -12.45 -2.29
N ALA A 221 7.18 -11.60 -1.97
CA ALA A 221 5.78 -11.96 -2.20
C ALA A 221 5.45 -12.13 -3.70
N SER A 222 4.66 -13.16 -4.00
CA SER A 222 4.15 -13.45 -5.34
C SER A 222 2.89 -12.64 -5.67
N CYS A 223 2.17 -12.19 -4.65
CA CYS A 223 0.94 -11.42 -4.76
C CYS A 223 1.17 -9.89 -4.69
N ASN A 224 0.09 -9.13 -4.86
CA ASN A 224 0.13 -7.68 -4.69
C ASN A 224 0.34 -7.34 -3.22
N VAL A 225 1.00 -6.22 -2.93
CA VAL A 225 1.36 -5.85 -1.55
C VAL A 225 0.89 -4.43 -1.24
N LEU A 226 0.05 -4.27 -0.23
CA LEU A 226 -0.30 -2.98 0.35
C LEU A 226 0.60 -2.72 1.56
N VAL A 227 1.47 -1.74 1.45
CA VAL A 227 2.33 -1.29 2.54
C VAL A 227 1.65 -0.13 3.26
N VAL A 228 1.39 -0.30 4.55
CA VAL A 228 0.68 0.67 5.39
C VAL A 228 1.66 1.29 6.40
N PRO A 229 1.94 2.59 6.31
CA PRO A 229 2.80 3.27 7.27
C PRO A 229 2.17 3.30 8.67
N SER A 230 2.98 3.05 9.70
CA SER A 230 2.57 3.07 11.12
C SER A 230 2.35 4.48 11.69
N ILE A 231 2.53 5.53 10.88
CA ILE A 231 2.36 6.93 11.26
C ILE A 231 1.23 7.49 10.37
N PRO A 232 0.27 8.25 10.92
CA PRO A 232 -0.74 8.93 10.11
C PRO A 232 -0.05 9.84 9.07
N PRO A 233 -0.66 10.02 7.88
CA PRO A 233 -0.06 10.87 6.86
C PRO A 233 0.05 12.29 7.40
N ILE A 234 1.20 12.92 7.20
CA ILE A 234 1.36 14.36 7.48
C ILE A 234 0.47 15.09 6.47
N ARG A 235 -0.71 15.54 6.93
CA ARG A 235 -1.53 16.46 6.16
C ARG A 235 -0.83 17.81 6.20
N ALA A 236 -0.56 18.40 5.04
CA ALA A 236 -0.11 19.78 5.01
C ALA A 236 -1.21 20.63 5.66
N ASP A 237 -0.85 21.40 6.69
CA ASP A 237 -1.75 22.38 7.28
C ASP A 237 -2.35 23.24 6.15
N SER A 238 -3.66 23.42 6.21
CA SER A 238 -4.46 24.15 5.22
C SER A 238 -4.13 25.65 5.10
N ASP A 239 -3.02 26.12 5.67
CA ASP A 239 -2.64 27.54 5.77
C ASP A 239 -1.57 28.01 4.77
N VAL A 240 -1.15 27.18 3.81
CA VAL A 240 -0.30 27.65 2.68
C VAL A 240 -1.13 28.08 1.47
N SER A 241 -2.35 28.58 1.67
CA SER A 241 -3.14 29.22 0.60
C SER A 241 -2.67 30.65 0.25
N GLY A 242 -1.66 31.19 0.95
CA GLY A 242 -1.24 32.59 0.79
C GLY A 242 -0.12 32.87 -0.21
N ARG A 243 0.64 31.86 -0.68
CA ARG A 243 1.90 32.17 -1.42
C ARG A 243 2.34 31.12 -2.44
N MET A 244 1.44 30.65 -3.30
CA MET A 244 1.87 30.09 -4.60
C MET A 244 1.00 30.65 -5.71
N SER A 245 1.65 31.38 -6.61
CA SER A 245 1.07 31.97 -7.81
C SER A 245 0.34 30.91 -8.63
N ARG A 246 -0.97 31.11 -8.79
CA ARG A 246 -1.83 30.35 -9.69
C ARG A 246 -1.32 30.48 -11.13
N VAL A 247 -0.57 29.50 -11.61
CA VAL A 247 -0.47 29.25 -13.06
C VAL A 247 -1.66 28.39 -13.46
N ARG A 248 -2.78 29.05 -13.78
CA ARG A 248 -3.93 28.41 -14.43
C ARG A 248 -3.57 28.10 -15.88
N HIS A 249 -3.42 26.83 -16.24
CA HIS A 249 -3.63 26.37 -17.61
C HIS A 249 -4.41 25.05 -17.55
N GLY A 250 -5.73 25.15 -17.65
CA GLY A 250 -6.64 24.01 -17.72
C GLY A 250 -7.94 24.48 -18.36
N LYS A 251 -8.10 24.21 -19.67
CA LYS A 251 -9.38 24.38 -20.36
C LYS A 251 -10.38 23.42 -19.72
N ARG A 252 -11.45 23.94 -19.12
CA ARG A 252 -12.70 23.21 -18.95
C ARG A 252 -13.18 22.84 -20.36
N LEU A 253 -13.26 21.55 -20.66
CA LEU A 253 -14.14 21.09 -21.73
C LEU A 253 -15.55 21.13 -21.14
N ALA A 254 -16.25 22.24 -21.41
CA ALA A 254 -17.68 22.34 -21.17
C ALA A 254 -18.38 21.48 -22.24
N THR A 255 -19.16 20.52 -21.78
CA THR A 255 -20.23 19.91 -22.56
C THR A 255 -21.37 20.93 -22.65
N GLU A 256 -21.57 21.52 -23.83
CA GLU A 256 -22.84 22.18 -24.16
C GLU A 256 -23.90 21.10 -24.44
N PRO A 257 -25.13 21.23 -23.91
CA PRO A 257 -26.30 20.72 -24.58
C PRO A 257 -26.82 21.79 -25.53
N LEU A 258 -26.75 21.51 -26.84
CA LEU A 258 -27.67 22.04 -27.83
C LEU A 258 -29.10 21.68 -27.43
N LEU A 259 -30.01 22.66 -27.45
CA LEU A 259 -31.46 22.63 -27.74
C LEU A 259 -32.01 24.00 -27.30
N SER A 260 -32.32 24.96 -28.18
CA SER A 260 -33.38 25.04 -29.21
C SER A 260 -34.52 25.97 -28.74
N HIS A 261 -34.72 27.04 -29.53
CA HIS A 261 -35.96 27.81 -29.69
C HIS A 261 -36.52 28.66 -28.54
N LEU A 262 -36.73 29.94 -28.91
CA LEU A 262 -37.45 31.05 -28.25
C LEU A 262 -36.63 31.92 -27.29
#